data_AF-A0AAT9WBP8-F1
#
_entry.id   AF-A0AAT9WBP8-F1
#
_cell.length_a   1.000
_cell.length_b   1.000
_cell.length_c   1.000
_cell.angle_alpha   90.00
_cell.angle_beta   90.00
_cell.angle_gamma   90.00
#
_symmetry.space_group_name_H-M   'P 1'
#
loop_
_entity.id
_entity.type
_entity.pdbx_description
1 polymer ?
#
loop_
_entity_poly.entity_id
_entity_poly.type
_entity_poly.pdbx_seq_one_letter_code
_entity_poly.pdbx_strand_id
1 'polypeptide(L)'
;MAMNSMADNIRITAQVSDPMAEKLQAAADLTGVSLDDFVIQAALEKAGAIIDREETIWYSREDAEWLIGLLDSPAQPNAKLSQAFERYKNKVNDGSLREDTEGDAQDRKFQQRQRHSR
;
A
#
# COMPACT_ATOMS: atom_id res chain seq x y z
N MET A 1 -26.93 12.02 -20.14
CA MET A 1 -25.75 11.32 -19.57
C MET A 1 -24.57 12.27 -19.69
N ALA A 2 -24.21 12.95 -18.60
CA ALA A 2 -23.00 13.78 -18.54
C ALA A 2 -22.02 13.07 -17.60
N MET A 3 -21.11 12.29 -18.18
CA MET A 3 -19.99 11.70 -17.44
C MET A 3 -18.80 12.64 -17.63
N ASN A 4 -18.75 13.71 -16.85
CA ASN A 4 -17.52 14.48 -16.69
C ASN A 4 -17.14 14.36 -15.22
N SER A 5 -16.41 13.29 -14.89
CA SER A 5 -15.67 13.25 -13.64
C SER A 5 -14.72 14.44 -13.68
N MET A 6 -14.99 15.47 -12.90
CA MET A 6 -13.99 16.46 -12.54
C MET A 6 -12.81 15.68 -11.98
N ALA A 7 -11.77 15.49 -12.79
CA ALA A 7 -10.52 14.96 -12.30
C ALA A 7 -10.04 15.96 -11.25
N ASP A 8 -9.99 15.54 -9.98
CA ASP A 8 -9.35 16.31 -8.93
C ASP A 8 -7.88 16.48 -9.33
N ASN A 9 -7.55 17.64 -9.90
CA ASN A 9 -6.20 17.96 -10.32
C ASN A 9 -5.37 18.27 -9.08
N ILE A 10 -4.58 17.28 -8.66
CA ILE A 10 -3.66 17.42 -7.53
C ILE A 10 -2.37 18.08 -8.06
N ARG A 11 -2.04 19.24 -7.49
CA ARG A 11 -0.80 19.96 -7.81
C ARG A 11 0.34 19.49 -6.93
N ILE A 12 1.43 19.08 -7.56
CA ILE A 12 2.68 18.71 -6.90
C ILE A 12 3.61 19.93 -6.98
N THR A 13 4.15 20.37 -5.84
CA THR A 13 5.11 21.49 -5.78
C THR A 13 6.35 21.00 -5.03
N ALA A 14 7.53 21.20 -5.61
CA ALA A 14 8.80 20.80 -5.03
C ALA A 14 9.83 21.94 -5.18
N GLN A 15 10.67 22.12 -4.17
CA GLN A 15 11.81 23.04 -4.26
C GLN A 15 13.04 22.24 -4.67
N VAL A 16 13.71 22.70 -5.72
CA VAL A 16 14.94 22.12 -6.24
C VAL A 16 16.03 23.19 -6.24
N SER A 17 17.28 22.78 -6.05
CA SER A 17 18.42 23.69 -6.20
C SER A 17 18.71 23.95 -7.68
N ASP A 18 19.33 25.09 -7.97
CA ASP A 18 19.74 25.47 -9.34
C ASP A 18 20.45 24.34 -10.12
N PRO A 19 21.48 23.65 -9.57
CA PRO A 19 22.14 22.57 -10.30
C PRO A 19 21.25 21.34 -10.56
N MET A 20 20.23 21.11 -9.73
CA MET A 20 19.24 20.05 -9.98
C MET A 20 18.27 20.45 -11.09
N ALA A 21 17.81 21.71 -11.08
CA ALA A 21 16.94 22.24 -12.12
C ALA A 21 17.60 22.19 -13.50
N GLU A 22 18.87 22.61 -13.60
CA GLU A 22 19.64 22.52 -14.85
C GLU A 22 19.74 21.09 -15.37
N LYS A 23 20.03 20.13 -14.49
CA LYS A 23 20.13 18.72 -14.86
C LYS A 23 18.80 18.15 -15.34
N LEU A 24 17.70 18.49 -14.66
CA LEU A 24 16.36 18.04 -15.04
C LEU A 24 15.95 18.67 -16.37
N GLN A 25 16.24 19.95 -16.58
CA GLN A 25 15.96 20.63 -17.84
C GLN A 25 16.73 19.99 -19.00
N ALA A 26 18.04 19.74 -18.83
CA ALA A 26 18.83 19.06 -19.86
C ALA A 26 18.28 17.68 -20.22
N ALA A 27 17.77 16.92 -19.24
CA ALA A 27 17.15 15.62 -19.49
C ALA A 27 15.78 15.74 -20.19
N ALA A 28 14.98 16.75 -19.83
CA ALA A 28 13.72 17.06 -20.51
C ALA A 28 13.97 17.45 -21.98
N ASP A 29 14.98 18.28 -22.24
CA ASP A 29 15.36 18.70 -23.59
C ASP A 29 15.82 17.50 -24.45
N LEU A 30 16.59 16.57 -23.87
CA LEU A 30 17.04 15.35 -24.55
C LEU A 30 15.89 14.40 -24.88
N THR A 31 14.85 14.37 -24.05
CA THR A 31 13.66 13.53 -24.24
C THR A 31 12.58 14.22 -25.08
N GLY A 32 12.72 15.52 -25.35
CA GLY A 32 11.79 16.31 -26.16
C GLY A 32 10.47 16.62 -25.47
N VAL A 33 10.45 16.62 -24.13
CA VAL A 33 9.26 16.90 -23.31
C VAL A 33 9.47 18.13 -22.45
N SER A 34 8.38 18.70 -21.91
CA SER A 34 8.49 19.81 -20.96
C SER A 34 9.11 19.34 -19.64
N LEU A 35 9.68 20.27 -18.86
CA LEU A 35 10.27 19.96 -17.55
C LEU A 35 9.23 19.34 -16.60
N ASP A 36 8.02 19.89 -16.56
CA ASP A 36 6.93 19.39 -15.71
C ASP A 36 6.55 17.96 -16.11
N ASP A 37 6.39 17.70 -17.41
CA ASP A 37 6.07 16.37 -17.93
C ASP A 37 7.20 15.37 -17.64
N PHE A 38 8.46 15.80 -17.80
CA PHE A 38 9.62 14.97 -17.50
C PHE A 38 9.62 14.53 -16.03
N VAL A 39 9.38 15.45 -15.10
CA VAL A 39 9.33 15.15 -13.66
C VAL A 39 8.19 14.19 -13.34
N ILE A 40 7.01 14.39 -13.93
CA ILE A 40 5.87 13.50 -13.75
C ILE A 40 6.18 12.10 -14.27
N GLN A 41 6.73 11.98 -15.49
CA GLN A 41 7.08 10.70 -16.10
C GLN A 41 8.13 9.95 -15.27
N ALA A 42 9.20 10.63 -14.86
CA ALA A 42 10.25 10.04 -14.04
C ALA A 42 9.72 9.60 -12.66
N ALA A 43 8.82 10.38 -12.05
CA ALA A 43 8.19 10.02 -10.79
C ALA A 43 7.29 8.79 -10.94
N LEU A 44 6.51 8.70 -12.01
CA LEU A 44 5.66 7.54 -12.30
C LEU A 44 6.47 6.27 -12.56
N GLU A 45 7.53 6.37 -13.37
CA GLU A 45 8.43 5.24 -13.63
C GLU A 45 9.05 4.73 -12.33
N LYS A 46 9.54 5.65 -11.49
CA LYS A 46 10.13 5.29 -10.20
C LYS A 46 9.11 4.69 -9.23
N ALA A 47 7.90 5.25 -9.20
CA ALA A 47 6.81 4.73 -8.37
C ALA A 47 6.45 3.30 -8.78
N GLY A 48 6.26 3.05 -10.09
CA GLY A 48 6.01 1.70 -10.62
C GLY A 48 7.10 0.72 -10.23
N ALA A 49 8.38 1.09 -10.44
CA ALA A 49 9.50 0.23 -10.06
C ALA A 49 9.57 -0.10 -8.55
N ILE A 50 9.11 0.80 -7.68
CA ILE A 50 9.05 0.56 -6.24
C ILE A 50 7.87 -0.35 -5.90
N ILE A 51 6.68 -0.08 -6.46
CA ILE A 51 5.47 -0.89 -6.24
C ILE A 51 5.72 -2.32 -6.72
N ASP A 52 6.22 -2.48 -7.95
CA ASP A 52 6.53 -3.79 -8.52
C ASP A 52 7.53 -4.55 -7.64
N ARG A 53 8.51 -3.87 -7.06
CA ARG A 53 9.49 -4.48 -6.16
C ARG A 53 8.87 -4.99 -4.86
N GLU A 54 7.90 -4.28 -4.29
CA GLU A 54 7.28 -4.63 -3.02
C GLU A 54 6.11 -5.62 -3.19
N GLU A 55 5.36 -5.52 -4.28
CA GLU A 55 4.23 -6.41 -4.59
C GLU A 55 4.68 -7.72 -5.25
N THR A 56 5.82 -7.72 -5.94
CA THR A 56 6.35 -8.93 -6.58
C THR A 56 7.32 -9.65 -5.66
N ILE A 57 6.92 -10.83 -5.17
CA ILE A 57 7.86 -11.74 -4.54
C ILE A 57 8.69 -12.40 -5.65
N TRP A 58 9.94 -12.01 -5.76
CA TRP A 58 10.89 -12.62 -6.67
C TRP A 58 11.29 -14.01 -6.12
N TYR A 59 10.84 -15.05 -6.82
CA TYR A 59 11.23 -16.43 -6.54
C TYR A 59 12.25 -16.91 -7.57
N SER A 60 13.21 -17.73 -7.15
CA SER A 60 14.04 -18.46 -8.11
C SER A 60 13.18 -19.48 -8.87
N ARG A 61 13.65 -19.97 -10.03
CA ARG A 61 12.93 -21.02 -10.78
C ARG A 61 12.68 -22.26 -9.89
N GLU A 62 13.67 -22.63 -9.08
CA GLU A 62 13.56 -23.77 -8.15
C GLU A 62 12.50 -23.52 -7.07
N ASP A 63 12.45 -22.31 -6.50
CA ASP A 63 11.44 -21.95 -5.50
C ASP A 63 10.03 -21.90 -6.09
N ALA A 64 9.90 -21.46 -7.35
CA ALA A 64 8.62 -21.44 -8.06
C ALA A 64 8.12 -22.87 -8.34
N GLU A 65 9.00 -23.77 -8.80
CA GLU A 65 8.68 -25.19 -9.00
C GLU A 65 8.30 -25.88 -7.68
N TRP A 66 9.01 -25.56 -6.59
CA TRP A 66 8.67 -26.03 -5.25
C TRP A 66 7.31 -25.53 -4.76
N LEU A 67 7.01 -24.24 -4.95
CA LEU A 67 5.73 -23.63 -4.57
C LEU A 67 4.57 -24.23 -5.38
N ILE A 68 4.74 -24.39 -6.70
CA ILE A 68 3.74 -25.04 -7.56
C ILE A 68 3.49 -26.48 -7.10
N GLY A 69 4.54 -27.24 -6.79
CA GLY A 69 4.41 -28.58 -6.23
C GLY A 69 3.64 -28.62 -4.91
N LEU A 70 3.78 -27.60 -4.06
CA LEU A 70 3.00 -27.46 -2.84
C LEU A 70 1.53 -27.07 -3.08
N LEU A 71 1.21 -26.37 -4.16
CA LEU A 71 -0.17 -26.08 -4.55
C LEU A 71 -0.88 -27.33 -5.09
N ASP A 72 -0.19 -28.13 -5.92
CA ASP A 72 -0.72 -29.37 -6.49
C ASP A 72 -0.86 -30.49 -5.45
N SER A 73 0.06 -30.55 -4.47
CA SER A 73 0.03 -31.50 -3.37
C SER A 73 0.21 -30.77 -2.03
N PRO A 74 -0.87 -30.23 -1.45
CA PRO A 74 -0.79 -29.49 -0.20
C PRO A 74 -0.23 -30.37 0.92
N ALA A 75 0.84 -29.91 1.54
CA ALA A 75 1.43 -30.58 2.70
C ALA A 75 0.44 -30.58 3.88
N GLN A 76 0.41 -31.65 4.66
CA GLN A 76 -0.45 -31.70 5.83
C GLN A 76 -0.03 -30.64 6.87
N PRO A 77 -1.00 -30.00 7.57
CA PRO A 77 -0.71 -29.04 8.61
C PRO A 77 0.20 -29.64 9.69
N ASN A 78 1.28 -28.95 10.02
CA ASN A 78 2.14 -29.38 11.12
C ASN A 78 1.42 -29.24 12.48
N ALA A 79 1.88 -29.99 13.49
CA ALA A 79 1.24 -30.00 14.81
C ALA A 79 1.14 -28.60 15.46
N LYS A 80 2.11 -27.71 15.20
CA LYS A 80 2.10 -26.33 15.72
C LYS A 80 1.00 -25.49 15.07
N LEU A 81 0.78 -25.66 13.76
CA LEU A 81 -0.25 -24.98 12.99
C LEU A 81 -1.64 -25.45 13.40
N SER A 82 -1.85 -26.76 13.57
CA SER A 82 -3.11 -27.31 14.06
C SER A 82 -3.46 -26.79 15.47
N GLN A 83 -2.47 -26.73 16.37
CA GLN A 83 -2.68 -26.16 17.69
C GLN A 83 -2.98 -24.65 17.64
N ALA A 84 -2.36 -23.90 16.72
CA ALA A 84 -2.65 -22.48 16.53
C ALA A 84 -4.09 -22.27 16.03
N PHE A 85 -4.54 -23.11 15.12
CA PHE A 85 -5.90 -23.08 14.59
C PHE A 85 -6.95 -23.40 15.68
N GLU A 86 -6.71 -24.40 16.52
CA GLU A 86 -7.58 -24.70 17.66
C GLU A 86 -7.61 -23.56 18.69
N ARG A 87 -6.46 -22.93 18.98
CA ARG A 87 -6.43 -21.72 19.82
C ARG A 87 -7.24 -20.59 19.22
N TYR A 88 -7.16 -20.37 17.91
CA TYR A 88 -7.94 -19.35 17.22
C TYR A 88 -9.44 -19.66 17.31
N LYS A 89 -9.88 -20.87 16.95
CA LYS A 89 -11.28 -21.32 17.05
C LYS A 89 -11.86 -21.11 18.45
N ASN A 90 -11.09 -21.47 19.48
CA ASN A 90 -11.53 -21.30 20.86
C ASN A 90 -11.72 -19.83 21.23
N LYS A 91 -10.85 -18.92 20.77
CA LYS A 91 -11.01 -17.48 21.01
C LYS A 91 -12.17 -16.85 20.21
N VAL A 92 -12.42 -17.34 18.98
CA VAL A 92 -13.60 -16.94 18.19
C VAL A 92 -14.88 -17.35 18.93
N ASN A 93 -14.95 -18.60 19.37
CA ASN A 93 -16.16 -19.17 19.98
C ASN A 93 -16.44 -18.62 21.39
N ASP A 94 -15.39 -18.25 22.13
CA ASP A 94 -15.47 -17.59 23.44
C ASP A 94 -15.78 -16.07 23.33
N GLY A 95 -15.93 -15.53 22.11
CA GLY A 95 -16.25 -14.12 21.88
C GLY A 95 -15.16 -13.15 22.36
N SER A 96 -13.96 -13.66 22.67
CA SER A 96 -12.84 -12.90 23.22
C SER A 96 -11.88 -12.36 22.15
N LEU A 97 -12.07 -12.75 20.88
CA LEU A 97 -11.51 -12.01 19.75
C LEU A 97 -12.31 -10.72 19.54
N ARG A 98 -11.79 -9.64 20.09
CA ARG A 98 -12.14 -8.31 19.60
C ARG A 98 -11.59 -8.21 18.18
N GLU A 99 -12.48 -8.18 17.19
CA GLU A 99 -12.12 -7.55 15.92
C GLU A 99 -11.82 -6.10 16.26
N ASP A 100 -10.53 -5.76 16.33
CA ASP A 100 -10.07 -4.38 16.38
C ASP A 100 -10.30 -3.76 14.97
N THR A 101 -11.55 -3.76 14.49
CA THR A 101 -11.94 -2.92 13.36
C THR A 101 -11.93 -1.49 13.88
N GLU A 102 -11.13 -0.65 13.23
CA GLU A 102 -10.81 0.75 13.56
C GLU A 102 -12.04 1.69 13.59
N GLY A 103 -13.00 1.48 14.49
CA GLY A 103 -14.19 2.32 14.66
C GLY A 103 -14.17 3.23 15.89
N ASP A 104 -13.32 2.95 16.89
CA ASP A 104 -13.48 3.51 18.24
C ASP A 104 -12.73 4.84 18.50
N ALA A 105 -12.23 5.49 17.45
CA ALA A 105 -11.55 6.78 17.58
C ALA A 105 -12.50 7.99 17.62
N GLN A 106 -13.77 7.84 17.20
CA GLN A 106 -14.71 8.98 17.10
C GLN A 106 -15.58 9.18 18.34
N ASP A 107 -15.89 8.13 19.11
CA ASP A 107 -16.88 8.23 20.19
C ASP A 107 -16.35 8.89 21.48
N ARG A 108 -15.02 8.84 21.70
CA ARG A 108 -14.39 9.48 22.87
C ARG A 108 -14.38 11.01 22.80
N LYS A 109 -14.50 11.62 21.62
CA LYS A 109 -14.52 13.09 21.47
C LYS A 109 -15.90 13.71 21.74
N PHE A 110 -16.99 12.92 21.70
CA PHE A 110 -18.34 13.44 21.92
C PHE A 110 -18.72 13.55 23.40
N GLN A 111 -18.31 12.59 24.24
CA GLN A 111 -18.67 12.61 25.67
C GLN A 111 -17.91 13.67 26.48
N GLN A 112 -16.75 14.14 26.01
CA GLN A 112 -15.99 15.14 26.76
C GLN A 112 -16.55 16.57 26.62
N ARG A 113 -17.37 16.83 25.59
CA ARG A 113 -18.03 18.14 25.38
C ARG A 113 -19.26 18.36 26.27
N GLN A 114 -19.89 17.32 26.81
CA GLN A 114 -21.11 17.47 27.62
C GLN A 114 -20.86 17.69 29.12
N ARG A 115 -19.61 17.63 29.59
CA ARG A 115 -19.28 17.90 31.00
C ARG A 115 -18.99 19.36 31.34
N HIS A 116 -18.91 20.25 30.34
CA HIS A 116 -18.54 21.66 30.54
C HIS A 116 -19.68 22.67 30.34
N SER A 117 -20.95 22.23 30.25
CA SER A 117 -22.10 23.13 30.30
C SER A 117 -22.96 22.81 31.52
N ARG A 118 -22.41 23.13 32.69
CA ARG A 118 -23.18 23.67 33.80
C ARG A 118 -22.96 25.17 33.83
#